data_AF-A0A4R0GGW7-F1
#
_entry.id   AF-A0A4R0GGW7-F1
#
_cell.length_a   1.000
_cell.length_b   1.000
_cell.length_c   1.000
_cell.angle_alpha   90.00
_cell.angle_beta   90.00
_cell.angle_gamma   90.00
#
_symmetry.space_group_name_H-M   'P 1'
#
loop_
_entity.id
_entity.type
_entity.pdbx_description
1 polymer ?
#
loop_
_entity_poly.entity_id
_entity_poly.type
_entity_poly.pdbx_seq_one_letter_code
_entity_poly.pdbx_strand_id
1 'polypeptide(L)'
;MGFKMEWRYLGSISDARKSGCSGVYLIVHQGLYNRVVYVGVSCNVGRRINEHFEGYLRGNRTIYNAGHNDDVYLFMSTYKIHNHIKYYKSLAKDYKIWASTTLHFDIPKNILAKKQDFDAAWESIALEKYIPQLRVWALPMANYCYSNATRIESVIQTKLIKSFDLRGFFNVKSLSILGKIEHPYLEKIRDFIIDSPDVDSASRLIFSNLYTKETDSNFSKEFFSQFESEISQRIKKTQKKRDIWEYKISLYKNHGKPWTLKEMEKLRVMLVDFEMSPTEISDYLGREPRSISKKIIENDKITNNKWRESVGWL
;
A
#
# COMPACT_ATOMS: atom_id res chain seq x y z
N MET A 1 21.01 -33.55 13.22
CA MET A 1 20.79 -33.43 11.75
C MET A 1 19.76 -32.34 11.54
N GLY A 2 20.12 -31.23 10.88
CA GLY A 2 19.16 -30.19 10.54
C GLY A 2 18.21 -30.68 9.45
N PHE A 3 16.91 -30.49 9.61
CA PHE A 3 15.96 -30.77 8.53
C PHE A 3 16.25 -29.83 7.37
N LYS A 4 16.49 -30.44 6.20
CA LYS A 4 16.80 -29.81 4.93
C LYS A 4 15.45 -29.52 4.24
N MET A 5 15.06 -28.25 4.04
CA MET A 5 13.82 -27.86 3.36
C MET A 5 14.10 -27.21 2.01
N GLU A 6 13.29 -27.51 1.00
CA GLU A 6 13.50 -27.04 -0.38
C GLU A 6 12.21 -26.48 -0.97
N TRP A 7 12.33 -25.41 -1.75
CA TRP A 7 11.21 -24.79 -2.44
C TRP A 7 10.77 -25.63 -3.64
N ARG A 8 9.52 -26.05 -3.62
CA ARG A 8 8.87 -26.78 -4.71
C ARG A 8 7.98 -25.86 -5.52
N TYR A 9 8.24 -25.79 -6.83
CA TYR A 9 7.33 -25.15 -7.77
C TYR A 9 6.07 -26.02 -7.96
N LEU A 10 4.89 -25.41 -7.81
CA LEU A 10 3.59 -26.09 -7.94
C LEU A 10 2.85 -25.72 -9.23
N GLY A 11 3.45 -24.90 -10.11
CA GLY A 11 2.83 -24.47 -11.36
C GLY A 11 2.08 -23.15 -11.24
N SER A 12 1.12 -22.94 -12.17
CA SER A 12 0.19 -21.81 -12.08
C SER A 12 -0.71 -21.93 -10.86
N ILE A 13 -1.36 -20.83 -10.46
CA ILE A 13 -2.37 -20.89 -9.39
C ILE A 13 -3.50 -21.87 -9.71
N SER A 14 -3.81 -22.13 -10.99
CA SER A 14 -4.80 -23.13 -11.41
C SER A 14 -4.30 -24.55 -11.17
N ASP A 15 -3.04 -24.83 -11.50
CA ASP A 15 -2.44 -26.17 -11.36
C ASP A 15 -2.23 -26.54 -9.89
N ALA A 16 -1.74 -25.58 -9.11
CA ALA A 16 -1.36 -25.78 -7.71
C ALA A 16 -2.55 -26.16 -6.80
N ARG A 17 -3.79 -25.96 -7.24
CA ARG A 17 -5.03 -26.42 -6.56
C ARG A 17 -5.03 -27.93 -6.30
N LYS A 18 -4.32 -28.70 -7.12
CA LYS A 18 -4.23 -30.16 -7.03
C LYS A 18 -3.13 -30.64 -6.07
N SER A 19 -2.35 -29.73 -5.48
CA SER A 19 -1.24 -30.09 -4.59
C SER A 19 -1.72 -30.61 -3.23
N GLY A 20 -1.17 -31.76 -2.80
CA GLY A 20 -1.45 -32.36 -1.49
C GLY A 20 -0.43 -32.02 -0.39
N CYS A 21 0.54 -31.13 -0.63
CA CYS A 21 1.58 -30.86 0.37
C CYS A 21 1.10 -29.97 1.52
N SER A 22 1.82 -30.05 2.63
CA SER A 22 1.68 -29.19 3.82
C SER A 22 2.93 -28.32 3.99
N GLY A 23 2.79 -27.13 4.57
CA GLY A 23 3.91 -26.24 4.86
C GLY A 23 3.61 -24.78 4.57
N VAL A 24 4.66 -24.02 4.27
CA VAL A 24 4.58 -22.61 3.84
C VAL A 24 4.37 -22.56 2.33
N TYR A 25 3.56 -21.64 1.83
CA TYR A 25 3.40 -21.40 0.40
C TYR A 25 3.48 -19.91 0.08
N LEU A 26 3.90 -19.63 -1.16
CA LEU A 26 3.99 -18.31 -1.75
C LEU A 26 3.09 -18.28 -2.98
N ILE A 27 2.42 -17.14 -3.18
CA ILE A 27 1.89 -16.76 -4.48
C ILE A 27 2.82 -15.68 -5.01
N VAL A 28 3.41 -15.95 -6.18
CA VAL A 28 4.33 -15.06 -6.89
C VAL A 28 3.63 -14.57 -8.15
N HIS A 29 3.61 -13.26 -8.36
CA HIS A 29 3.19 -12.68 -9.63
C HIS A 29 4.39 -12.65 -10.57
N GLN A 30 4.25 -13.31 -11.73
CA GLN A 30 5.22 -13.28 -12.82
C GLN A 30 4.96 -12.07 -13.72
N GLY A 31 5.75 -11.02 -13.49
CA GLY A 31 5.68 -9.77 -14.23
C GLY A 31 7.04 -9.38 -14.79
N LEU A 32 7.25 -8.06 -14.95
CA LEU A 32 8.57 -7.49 -15.23
C LEU A 32 9.63 -7.98 -14.21
N TYR A 33 9.20 -8.08 -12.96
CA TYR A 33 9.93 -8.72 -11.87
C TYR A 33 9.01 -9.74 -11.20
N ASN A 34 9.54 -10.93 -10.90
CA ASN A 34 8.80 -11.97 -10.18
C ASN A 34 8.67 -11.58 -8.70
N ARG A 35 7.49 -11.11 -8.29
CA ARG A 35 7.23 -10.55 -6.94
C ARG A 35 6.35 -11.47 -6.10
N VAL A 36 6.68 -11.61 -4.81
CA VAL A 36 5.80 -12.29 -3.86
C VAL A 36 4.59 -11.41 -3.53
N VAL A 37 3.39 -11.87 -3.88
CA VAL A 37 2.14 -11.15 -3.61
C VAL A 37 1.34 -11.74 -2.45
N TYR A 38 1.63 -12.98 -2.04
CA TYR A 38 1.02 -13.60 -0.86
C TYR A 38 1.97 -14.62 -0.21
N VAL A 39 1.94 -14.71 1.12
CA VAL A 39 2.62 -15.75 1.91
C VAL A 39 1.57 -16.38 2.84
N GLY A 40 1.57 -17.70 2.96
CA GLY A 40 0.70 -18.37 3.92
C GLY A 40 1.18 -19.74 4.33
N VAL A 41 0.45 -20.35 5.27
CA VAL A 41 0.67 -21.73 5.71
C VAL A 41 -0.58 -22.56 5.54
N SER A 42 -0.41 -23.86 5.36
CA SER A 42 -1.53 -24.81 5.37
C SER A 42 -1.07 -26.24 5.61
N CYS A 43 -1.90 -27.05 6.26
CA CYS A 43 -1.78 -28.51 6.26
C CYS A 43 -2.18 -29.12 4.91
N ASN A 44 -2.86 -28.36 4.04
CA ASN A 44 -3.18 -28.73 2.67
C ASN A 44 -3.09 -27.47 1.78
N VAL A 45 -1.96 -27.32 1.09
CA VAL A 45 -1.70 -26.15 0.24
C VAL A 45 -2.68 -26.07 -0.92
N GLY A 46 -2.99 -27.18 -1.62
CA GLY A 46 -3.90 -27.15 -2.78
C GLY A 46 -5.30 -26.66 -2.44
N ARG A 47 -5.87 -27.12 -1.31
CA ARG A 47 -7.16 -26.61 -0.81
C ARG A 47 -7.10 -25.10 -0.57
N ARG A 48 -6.03 -24.62 0.05
CA ARG A 48 -5.89 -23.19 0.35
C ARG A 48 -5.68 -22.35 -0.90
N ILE A 49 -4.95 -22.87 -1.89
CA ILE A 49 -4.81 -22.23 -3.21
C ILE A 49 -6.16 -22.18 -3.94
N ASN A 50 -6.98 -23.22 -3.85
CA ASN A 50 -8.34 -23.20 -4.39
C ASN A 50 -9.19 -22.08 -3.76
N GLU A 51 -9.11 -21.88 -2.44
CA GLU A 51 -9.80 -20.77 -1.75
C GLU A 51 -9.28 -19.38 -2.17
N HIS A 52 -8.01 -19.27 -2.55
CA HIS A 52 -7.47 -18.04 -3.15
C HIS A 52 -8.01 -17.82 -4.55
N PHE A 53 -7.94 -18.85 -5.42
CA PHE A 53 -8.42 -18.80 -6.80
C PHE A 53 -9.89 -18.39 -6.88
N GLU A 54 -10.79 -19.13 -6.20
CA GLU A 54 -12.22 -18.80 -6.14
C GLU A 54 -12.48 -17.46 -5.44
N GLY A 55 -11.57 -17.02 -4.56
CA GLY A 55 -11.62 -15.71 -3.93
C GLY A 55 -11.33 -14.57 -4.90
N TYR A 56 -10.38 -14.74 -5.83
CA TYR A 56 -10.10 -13.76 -6.88
C TYR A 56 -11.28 -13.64 -7.85
N LEU A 57 -11.85 -14.76 -8.28
CA LEU A 57 -12.99 -14.79 -9.21
C LEU A 57 -14.22 -14.06 -8.66
N ARG A 58 -14.45 -14.16 -7.35
CA ARG A 58 -15.57 -13.50 -6.67
C ARG A 58 -15.28 -12.06 -6.24
N GLY A 59 -14.09 -11.52 -6.54
CA GLY A 59 -13.70 -10.19 -6.06
C GLY A 59 -13.49 -10.09 -4.55
N ASN A 60 -13.29 -11.21 -3.84
CA ASN A 60 -13.08 -11.28 -2.39
C ASN A 60 -11.60 -11.24 -1.99
N ARG A 61 -10.71 -10.98 -2.94
CA ARG A 61 -9.26 -10.91 -2.74
C ARG A 61 -8.72 -9.63 -3.36
N THR A 62 -7.52 -9.23 -2.94
CA THR A 62 -6.82 -8.11 -3.58
C THR A 62 -6.39 -8.47 -4.99
N ILE A 63 -6.76 -7.67 -5.98
CA ILE A 63 -6.39 -7.82 -7.38
C ILE A 63 -5.63 -6.57 -7.80
N TYR A 64 -4.53 -6.75 -8.52
CA TYR A 64 -3.77 -5.66 -9.11
C TYR A 64 -4.00 -5.65 -10.60
N ASN A 65 -4.17 -4.46 -11.18
CA ASN A 65 -4.19 -4.30 -12.63
C ASN A 65 -2.76 -4.39 -13.20
N ALA A 66 -2.13 -5.55 -13.04
CA ALA A 66 -0.74 -5.85 -13.38
C ALA A 66 -0.67 -7.18 -14.16
N GLY A 67 -0.10 -7.14 -15.36
CA GLY A 67 0.06 -8.27 -16.27
C GLY A 67 1.51 -8.68 -16.39
N HIS A 68 1.83 -9.42 -17.46
CA HIS A 68 3.16 -10.00 -17.66
C HIS A 68 4.31 -8.98 -17.75
N ASN A 69 4.03 -7.78 -18.27
CA ASN A 69 5.05 -6.74 -18.45
C ASN A 69 5.03 -5.67 -17.35
N ASP A 70 4.18 -5.85 -16.34
CA ASP A 70 4.04 -4.89 -15.23
C ASP A 70 4.81 -5.41 -14.00
N ASP A 71 5.38 -4.51 -13.19
CA ASP A 71 5.81 -4.85 -11.83
C ASP A 71 4.65 -4.58 -10.86
N VAL A 72 4.12 -5.62 -10.22
CA VAL A 72 3.02 -5.47 -9.25
C VAL A 72 3.43 -4.64 -8.03
N TYR A 73 4.72 -4.60 -7.69
CA TYR A 73 5.20 -3.78 -6.57
C TYR A 73 5.07 -2.28 -6.83
N LEU A 74 4.88 -1.84 -8.08
CA LEU A 74 4.52 -0.44 -8.39
C LEU A 74 3.28 0.02 -7.61
N PHE A 75 2.34 -0.91 -7.44
CA PHE A 75 1.09 -0.69 -6.71
C PHE A 75 1.22 -1.03 -5.22
N MET A 76 2.13 -1.94 -4.83
CA MET A 76 2.29 -2.41 -3.45
C MET A 76 3.31 -1.63 -2.60
N SER A 77 4.34 -1.03 -3.21
CA SER A 77 5.39 -0.35 -2.45
C SER A 77 5.03 1.10 -2.17
N THR A 78 5.10 1.46 -0.89
CA THR A 78 4.95 2.85 -0.41
C THR A 78 6.26 3.59 -0.24
N TYR A 79 7.35 3.06 -0.80
CA TYR A 79 8.66 3.70 -0.71
C TYR A 79 8.61 5.18 -1.16
N LYS A 80 9.02 6.10 -0.28
CA LYS A 80 8.92 7.57 -0.49
C LYS A 80 7.48 8.12 -0.63
N ILE A 81 6.48 7.39 -0.17
CA ILE A 81 5.08 7.85 -0.11
C ILE A 81 4.68 8.08 1.34
N HIS A 82 4.53 9.35 1.71
CA HIS A 82 4.21 9.73 3.09
C HIS A 82 2.77 9.36 3.50
N ASN A 83 1.76 9.75 2.71
CA ASN A 83 0.36 9.41 2.97
C ASN A 83 -0.06 8.20 2.12
N HIS A 84 0.32 7.02 2.57
CA HIS A 84 0.03 5.76 1.88
C HIS A 84 -1.48 5.49 1.76
N ILE A 85 -2.29 5.79 2.79
CA ILE A 85 -3.75 5.58 2.72
C ILE A 85 -4.36 6.36 1.55
N LYS A 86 -4.01 7.64 1.41
CA LYS A 86 -4.48 8.47 0.29
C LYS A 86 -3.99 7.93 -1.05
N TYR A 87 -2.75 7.46 -1.12
CA TYR A 87 -2.17 6.85 -2.32
C TYR A 87 -2.93 5.61 -2.78
N TYR A 88 -3.19 4.66 -1.88
CA TYR A 88 -3.95 3.45 -2.23
C TYR A 88 -5.41 3.73 -2.59
N LYS A 89 -6.05 4.71 -1.93
CA LYS A 89 -7.38 5.18 -2.35
C LYS A 89 -7.37 5.78 -3.75
N SER A 90 -6.33 6.53 -4.13
CA SER A 90 -6.19 7.01 -5.51
C SER A 90 -5.97 5.87 -6.50
N LEU A 91 -5.11 4.90 -6.17
CA LEU A 91 -4.92 3.71 -7.02
C LEU A 91 -6.25 2.96 -7.25
N ALA A 92 -7.07 2.80 -6.23
CA ALA A 92 -8.37 2.14 -6.37
C ALA A 92 -9.33 2.95 -7.25
N LYS A 93 -9.39 4.27 -7.05
CA LYS A 93 -10.16 5.18 -7.90
C LYS A 93 -9.74 5.12 -9.37
N ASP A 94 -8.44 4.93 -9.61
CA ASP A 94 -7.84 4.87 -10.95
C ASP A 94 -7.82 3.44 -11.54
N TYR A 95 -8.62 2.51 -11.00
CA TYR A 95 -8.71 1.10 -11.46
C TYR A 95 -7.36 0.35 -11.49
N LYS A 96 -6.45 0.67 -10.55
CA LYS A 96 -5.14 0.02 -10.42
C LYS A 96 -5.10 -1.08 -9.37
N ILE A 97 -5.89 -0.94 -8.31
CA ILE A 97 -5.98 -1.92 -7.23
C ILE A 97 -7.44 -2.13 -6.81
N TRP A 98 -7.85 -3.38 -6.74
CA TRP A 98 -9.06 -3.82 -6.07
C TRP A 98 -8.65 -4.45 -4.75
N ALA A 99 -9.22 -4.02 -3.64
CA ALA A 99 -8.93 -4.62 -2.35
C ALA A 99 -10.25 -4.95 -1.65
N SER A 100 -10.46 -6.23 -1.37
CA SER A 100 -11.65 -6.74 -0.70
C SER A 100 -11.26 -7.61 0.49
N THR A 101 -12.17 -7.71 1.46
CA THR A 101 -11.96 -8.47 2.71
C THR A 101 -12.60 -9.85 2.58
N THR A 102 -11.98 -10.86 3.15
CA THR A 102 -12.42 -12.26 3.02
C THR A 102 -13.37 -12.78 4.09
N LEU A 103 -13.61 -12.04 5.18
CA LEU A 103 -14.09 -12.70 6.40
C LEU A 103 -15.60 -12.59 6.66
N HIS A 104 -16.31 -11.56 6.17
CA HIS A 104 -17.64 -11.24 6.72
C HIS A 104 -18.67 -10.67 5.73
N PHE A 105 -18.41 -10.64 4.42
CA PHE A 105 -19.36 -10.07 3.45
C PHE A 105 -19.74 -11.08 2.38
N ASP A 106 -21.04 -11.26 2.18
CA ASP A 106 -21.60 -12.11 1.12
C ASP A 106 -21.36 -11.51 -0.27
N ILE A 107 -21.13 -10.20 -0.34
CA ILE A 107 -20.89 -9.44 -1.57
C ILE A 107 -19.49 -8.81 -1.49
N PRO A 108 -18.66 -8.92 -2.55
CA PRO A 108 -17.34 -8.30 -2.59
C PRO A 108 -17.46 -6.78 -2.42
N LYS A 109 -16.65 -6.22 -1.52
CA LYS A 109 -16.66 -4.79 -1.23
C LYS A 109 -15.26 -4.20 -1.29
N ASN A 110 -15.05 -3.26 -2.20
CA ASN A 110 -13.78 -2.55 -2.25
C ASN A 110 -13.63 -1.62 -1.03
N ILE A 111 -12.73 -1.97 -0.13
CA ILE A 111 -12.44 -1.18 1.08
C ILE A 111 -11.64 0.09 0.83
N LEU A 112 -10.92 0.16 -0.30
CA LEU A 112 -10.20 1.36 -0.72
C LEU A 112 -11.15 2.34 -1.44
N ALA A 113 -12.19 1.82 -2.10
CA ALA A 113 -13.21 2.59 -2.80
C ALA A 113 -14.61 2.01 -2.56
N LYS A 114 -15.24 2.33 -1.42
CA LYS A 114 -16.52 1.75 -0.96
C LYS A 114 -17.72 1.85 -1.92
N LYS A 115 -17.64 2.72 -2.93
CA LYS A 115 -18.68 2.94 -3.94
C LYS A 115 -18.37 2.25 -5.28
N GLN A 116 -17.26 1.53 -5.36
CA GLN A 116 -16.87 0.79 -6.55
C GLN A 116 -17.29 -0.66 -6.38
N ASP A 117 -18.05 -1.15 -7.34
CA ASP A 117 -18.49 -2.53 -7.40
C ASP A 117 -17.48 -3.39 -8.16
N PHE A 118 -17.54 -4.71 -7.94
CA PHE A 118 -16.74 -5.66 -8.70
C PHE A 118 -17.48 -5.92 -10.01
N ASP A 119 -17.10 -5.18 -11.05
CA ASP A 119 -17.78 -5.13 -12.34
C ASP A 119 -17.05 -5.98 -13.40
N ALA A 120 -17.63 -6.03 -14.61
CA ALA A 120 -17.05 -6.75 -15.74
C ALA A 120 -15.61 -6.31 -16.08
N ALA A 121 -15.25 -5.05 -15.81
CA ALA A 121 -13.88 -4.57 -16.01
C ALA A 121 -12.91 -5.22 -15.01
N TRP A 122 -13.30 -5.31 -13.74
CA TRP A 122 -12.49 -6.01 -12.74
C TRP A 122 -12.44 -7.52 -12.96
N GLU A 123 -13.53 -8.14 -13.40
CA GLU A 123 -13.56 -9.55 -13.80
C GLU A 123 -12.57 -9.84 -14.94
N SER A 124 -12.58 -9.00 -16.00
CA SER A 124 -11.63 -9.10 -17.11
C SER A 124 -10.18 -8.88 -16.63
N ILE A 125 -9.91 -7.87 -15.79
CA ILE A 125 -8.57 -7.67 -15.19
C ILE A 125 -8.13 -8.91 -14.40
N ALA A 126 -9.03 -9.50 -13.61
CA ALA A 126 -8.70 -10.68 -12.82
C ALA A 126 -8.35 -11.88 -13.72
N LEU A 127 -9.23 -12.19 -14.68
CA LEU A 127 -9.15 -13.39 -15.52
C LEU A 127 -8.07 -13.33 -16.59
N GLU A 128 -7.92 -12.17 -17.24
CA GLU A 128 -7.05 -12.04 -18.42
C GLU A 128 -5.67 -11.49 -18.05
N LYS A 129 -5.59 -10.67 -17.00
CA LYS A 129 -4.37 -9.93 -16.67
C LYS A 129 -3.67 -10.45 -15.42
N TYR A 130 -4.37 -10.55 -14.29
CA TYR A 130 -3.73 -10.80 -12.99
C TYR A 130 -3.55 -12.29 -12.67
N ILE A 131 -4.64 -13.06 -12.62
CA ILE A 131 -4.62 -14.50 -12.26
C ILE A 131 -3.66 -15.31 -13.16
N PRO A 132 -3.60 -15.09 -14.50
CA PRO A 132 -2.69 -15.83 -15.38
C PRO A 132 -1.21 -15.66 -15.03
N GLN A 133 -0.84 -14.60 -14.31
CA GLN A 133 0.53 -14.35 -13.87
C GLN A 133 0.85 -14.96 -12.50
N LEU A 134 -0.14 -15.53 -11.80
CA LEU A 134 0.09 -16.09 -10.47
C LEU A 134 0.70 -17.48 -10.57
N ARG A 135 1.83 -17.65 -9.89
CA ARG A 135 2.59 -18.88 -9.71
C ARG A 135 2.66 -19.24 -8.24
N VAL A 136 2.70 -20.54 -7.96
CA VAL A 136 2.71 -21.03 -6.59
C VAL A 136 3.99 -21.79 -6.31
N TRP A 137 4.61 -21.44 -5.21
CA TRP A 137 5.74 -22.16 -4.62
C TRP A 137 5.34 -22.66 -3.24
N ALA A 138 5.81 -23.82 -2.84
CA ALA A 138 5.65 -24.32 -1.48
C ALA A 138 7.00 -24.70 -0.89
N LEU A 139 7.14 -24.56 0.41
CA LEU A 139 8.23 -25.11 1.21
C LEU A 139 7.61 -26.27 2.01
N PRO A 140 7.61 -27.51 1.46
CA PRO A 140 6.91 -28.61 2.08
C PRO A 140 7.53 -28.99 3.42
N MET A 141 6.68 -29.29 4.41
CA MET A 141 7.08 -29.76 5.73
C MET A 141 6.53 -31.17 5.93
N ALA A 142 7.43 -32.16 5.95
CA ALA A 142 7.07 -33.57 6.15
C ALA A 142 6.33 -33.80 7.48
N ASN A 143 6.82 -33.18 8.56
CA ASN A 143 6.16 -33.14 9.85
C ASN A 143 5.57 -31.74 10.06
N TYR A 144 4.42 -31.48 9.42
CA TYR A 144 3.77 -30.18 9.51
C TYR A 144 3.48 -29.81 10.97
N CYS A 145 3.96 -28.64 11.38
CA CYS A 145 3.63 -28.02 12.65
C CYS A 145 3.20 -26.59 12.36
N TYR A 146 1.97 -26.24 12.72
CA TYR A 146 1.42 -24.90 12.48
C TYR A 146 2.32 -23.81 13.06
N SER A 147 2.76 -23.98 14.31
CA SER A 147 3.63 -23.02 15.00
C SER A 147 4.97 -22.81 14.26
N ASN A 148 5.59 -23.88 13.77
CA ASN A 148 6.84 -23.78 13.02
C ASN A 148 6.62 -23.11 11.65
N ALA A 149 5.55 -23.50 10.95
CA ALA A 149 5.20 -22.93 9.65
C ALA A 149 4.91 -21.43 9.75
N THR A 150 4.11 -21.00 10.75
CA THR A 150 3.76 -19.58 10.94
C THR A 150 4.96 -18.75 11.36
N ARG A 151 5.94 -19.34 12.05
CA ARG A 151 7.22 -18.66 12.33
C ARG A 151 7.99 -18.38 11.04
N ILE A 152 8.10 -19.36 10.13
CA ILE A 152 8.77 -19.17 8.82
C ILE A 152 8.01 -18.13 7.98
N GLU A 153 6.69 -18.27 7.87
CA GLU A 153 5.79 -17.31 7.20
C GLU A 153 6.03 -15.88 7.71
N SER A 154 6.03 -15.71 9.03
CA SER A 154 6.16 -14.39 9.66
C SER A 154 7.52 -13.76 9.39
N VAL A 155 8.61 -14.54 9.37
CA VAL A 155 9.94 -14.04 8.99
C VAL A 155 9.95 -13.58 7.54
N ILE A 156 9.40 -14.38 6.61
CA ILE A 156 9.31 -14.01 5.17
C ILE A 156 8.49 -12.72 5.01
N GLN A 157 7.27 -12.68 5.56
CA GLN A 157 6.39 -11.50 5.49
C GLN A 157 7.07 -10.26 6.07
N THR A 158 7.69 -10.38 7.25
CA THR A 158 8.34 -9.24 7.92
C THR A 158 9.53 -8.70 7.14
N LYS A 159 10.36 -9.57 6.56
CA LYS A 159 11.47 -9.13 5.71
C LYS A 159 10.95 -8.45 4.44
N LEU A 160 10.01 -9.06 3.72
CA LEU A 160 9.40 -8.45 2.51
C LEU A 160 8.81 -7.07 2.80
N ILE A 161 8.03 -6.93 3.88
CA ILE A 161 7.39 -5.66 4.25
C ILE A 161 8.42 -4.58 4.57
N LYS A 162 9.46 -4.91 5.35
CA LYS A 162 10.49 -3.95 5.73
C LYS A 162 11.35 -3.55 4.53
N SER A 163 11.76 -4.51 3.73
CA SER A 163 12.68 -4.31 2.61
C SER A 163 12.03 -3.51 1.47
N PHE A 164 10.81 -3.86 1.06
CA PHE A 164 10.12 -3.18 -0.05
C PHE A 164 9.23 -2.01 0.36
N ASP A 165 9.24 -1.64 1.63
CA ASP A 165 8.37 -0.61 2.23
C ASP A 165 6.90 -0.82 1.87
N LEU A 166 6.39 -2.03 2.15
CA LEU A 166 5.01 -2.41 1.89
C LEU A 166 4.13 -1.96 3.06
N ARG A 167 4.18 -0.68 3.48
CA ARG A 167 3.45 -0.22 4.67
C ARG A 167 1.99 0.12 4.31
N GLY A 168 1.05 -0.24 5.19
CA GLY A 168 -0.30 0.36 5.22
C GLY A 168 -1.51 -0.57 5.10
N PHE A 169 -1.44 -1.64 4.31
CA PHE A 169 -2.56 -2.60 4.11
C PHE A 169 -2.17 -4.04 4.39
N PHE A 170 -1.04 -4.21 5.07
CA PHE A 170 -0.50 -5.48 5.50
C PHE A 170 -0.83 -5.52 6.99
N ASN A 171 -1.83 -6.32 7.36
CA ASN A 171 -2.32 -6.49 8.74
C ASN A 171 -3.34 -5.47 9.27
N VAL A 172 -4.02 -4.69 8.41
CA VAL A 172 -5.25 -4.00 8.86
C VAL A 172 -6.30 -5.10 9.09
N LYS A 173 -6.99 -5.12 10.24
CA LYS A 173 -8.11 -6.05 10.48
C LYS A 173 -9.03 -5.98 9.26
N SER A 174 -9.14 -7.06 8.47
CA SER A 174 -9.89 -7.22 7.19
C SER A 174 -9.13 -7.01 5.86
N LEU A 175 -7.90 -6.50 5.87
CA LEU A 175 -7.06 -6.23 4.70
C LEU A 175 -5.69 -6.87 4.93
N SER A 176 -5.45 -8.03 4.32
CA SER A 176 -4.08 -8.51 4.23
C SER A 176 -3.74 -8.98 2.83
N ILE A 177 -2.84 -8.21 2.23
CA ILE A 177 -2.25 -8.47 0.92
C ILE A 177 -1.27 -9.65 1.01
N LEU A 178 -0.41 -9.72 2.04
CA LEU A 178 0.59 -10.79 2.21
C LEU A 178 0.21 -11.90 3.21
N GLY A 179 -0.97 -11.85 3.83
CA GLY A 179 -1.35 -12.76 4.93
C GLY A 179 -1.20 -12.14 6.33
N LYS A 180 -1.73 -12.79 7.36
CA LYS A 180 -1.68 -12.26 8.73
C LYS A 180 -0.32 -12.63 9.35
N ILE A 181 0.38 -11.64 9.90
CA ILE A 181 1.64 -11.88 10.62
C ILE A 181 1.30 -12.30 12.05
N GLU A 182 1.56 -13.55 12.41
CA GLU A 182 1.33 -14.06 13.76
C GLU A 182 2.51 -13.77 14.70
N HIS A 183 3.74 -13.78 14.18
CA HIS A 183 4.97 -13.54 14.95
C HIS A 183 5.69 -12.27 14.43
N PRO A 184 5.30 -11.07 14.86
CA PRO A 184 5.78 -9.81 14.26
C PRO A 184 7.26 -9.50 14.53
N TYR A 185 7.90 -10.23 15.45
CA TYR A 185 9.30 -10.07 15.79
C TYR A 185 10.18 -10.95 14.91
N LEU A 186 11.28 -10.39 14.38
CA LEU A 186 12.21 -11.15 13.55
C LEU A 186 12.98 -12.18 14.39
N GLU A 187 12.68 -13.44 14.15
CA GLU A 187 13.39 -14.58 14.70
C GLU A 187 14.37 -15.17 13.69
N LYS A 188 15.42 -15.85 14.18
CA LYS A 188 16.29 -16.64 13.32
C LYS A 188 15.57 -17.93 12.97
N ILE A 189 15.45 -18.23 11.67
CA ILE A 189 15.04 -19.56 11.23
C ILE A 189 16.22 -20.51 11.47
N ARG A 190 15.98 -21.57 12.26
CA ARG A 190 17.00 -22.59 12.56
C ARG A 190 17.05 -23.69 11.50
N ASP A 191 15.98 -23.80 10.71
CA ASP A 191 15.86 -24.74 9.61
C ASP A 191 16.70 -24.28 8.42
N PHE A 192 17.35 -25.23 7.75
CA PHE A 192 18.20 -24.95 6.59
C PHE A 192 17.36 -25.02 5.31
N ILE A 193 17.30 -23.94 4.55
CA ILE A 193 16.57 -23.80 3.29
C ILE A 193 17.59 -23.64 2.16
N ILE A 194 17.54 -24.50 1.14
CA ILE A 194 18.70 -24.80 0.27
C ILE A 194 18.65 -24.05 -1.05
N ASP A 195 17.52 -23.41 -1.32
CA ASP A 195 17.22 -22.72 -2.55
C ASP A 195 16.37 -21.48 -2.28
N SER A 196 16.07 -20.77 -3.36
CA SER A 196 15.12 -19.67 -3.36
C SER A 196 14.08 -19.93 -4.45
N PRO A 197 12.82 -19.53 -4.24
CA PRO A 197 11.82 -19.57 -5.30
C PRO A 197 12.28 -18.69 -6.47
N ASP A 198 11.71 -18.91 -7.65
CA ASP A 198 11.93 -18.01 -8.80
C ASP A 198 11.30 -16.64 -8.52
N VAL A 199 12.13 -15.74 -8.00
CA VAL A 199 11.81 -14.35 -7.68
C VAL A 199 12.89 -13.42 -8.23
N ASP A 200 12.62 -12.12 -8.23
CA ASP A 200 13.56 -11.09 -8.69
C ASP A 200 14.86 -11.03 -7.87
N SER A 201 15.89 -10.32 -8.37
CA SER A 201 17.21 -10.25 -7.72
C SER A 201 17.19 -9.70 -6.28
N ALA A 202 16.40 -8.65 -6.01
CA ALA A 202 16.24 -8.09 -4.67
C ALA A 202 15.51 -9.07 -3.73
N SER A 203 14.45 -9.73 -4.20
CA SER A 203 13.73 -10.75 -3.43
C SER A 203 14.63 -11.97 -3.14
N ARG A 204 15.48 -12.40 -4.09
CA ARG A 204 16.43 -13.51 -3.87
C ARG A 204 17.34 -13.24 -2.67
N LEU A 205 17.83 -12.00 -2.51
CA LEU A 205 18.66 -11.62 -1.36
C LEU A 205 17.93 -11.75 -0.02
N ILE A 206 16.60 -11.66 0.01
CA ILE A 206 15.79 -11.92 1.21
C ILE A 206 15.71 -13.42 1.46
N PHE A 207 15.38 -14.22 0.44
CA PHE A 207 15.21 -15.67 0.55
C PHE A 207 16.53 -16.40 0.86
N SER A 208 17.64 -15.95 0.29
CA SER A 208 18.97 -16.48 0.57
C SER A 208 19.44 -16.20 2.00
N ASN A 209 18.83 -15.24 2.69
CA ASN A 209 19.24 -14.78 4.02
C ASN A 209 18.15 -14.98 5.09
N LEU A 210 17.18 -15.89 4.91
CA LEU A 210 16.08 -16.07 5.89
C LEU A 210 16.55 -16.50 7.30
N TYR A 211 17.74 -17.12 7.41
CA TYR A 211 18.33 -17.55 8.68
C TYR A 211 18.90 -16.39 9.52
N THR A 212 19.16 -15.22 8.92
CA THR A 212 19.64 -14.03 9.63
C THR A 212 18.47 -13.13 10.02
N LYS A 213 18.64 -12.31 11.07
CA LYS A 213 17.66 -11.27 11.40
C LYS A 213 17.77 -10.06 10.47
N GLU A 214 18.95 -9.83 9.92
CA GLU A 214 19.26 -8.67 9.11
C GLU A 214 18.83 -8.87 7.66
N THR A 215 18.65 -7.76 6.96
CA THR A 215 18.48 -7.75 5.50
C THR A 215 19.86 -7.61 4.89
N ASP A 216 20.12 -8.31 3.79
CA ASP A 216 21.37 -8.19 3.04
C ASP A 216 21.66 -6.72 2.70
N SER A 217 22.91 -6.28 2.88
CA SER A 217 23.30 -4.89 2.59
C SER A 217 23.16 -4.53 1.11
N ASN A 218 23.24 -5.52 0.21
CA ASN A 218 23.06 -5.32 -1.23
C ASN A 218 21.59 -5.19 -1.64
N PHE A 219 20.63 -5.53 -0.76
CA PHE A 219 19.20 -5.44 -1.08
C PHE A 219 18.82 -4.06 -1.61
N SER A 220 19.27 -3.00 -0.91
CA SER A 220 18.92 -1.62 -1.27
C SER A 220 19.41 -1.27 -2.68
N LYS A 221 20.60 -1.76 -3.07
CA LYS A 221 21.16 -1.52 -4.40
C LYS A 221 20.30 -2.17 -5.49
N GLU A 222 19.96 -3.45 -5.32
CA GLU A 222 19.12 -4.18 -6.27
C GLU A 222 17.71 -3.58 -6.34
N PHE A 223 17.11 -3.28 -5.19
CA PHE A 223 15.79 -2.65 -5.15
C PHE A 223 15.79 -1.31 -5.89
N PHE A 224 16.75 -0.42 -5.63
CA PHE A 224 16.79 0.88 -6.31
C PHE A 224 17.04 0.78 -7.80
N SER A 225 17.84 -0.19 -8.25
CA SER A 225 18.02 -0.47 -9.68
C SER A 225 16.70 -0.87 -10.34
N GLN A 226 15.95 -1.79 -9.70
CA GLN A 226 14.67 -2.26 -10.21
C GLN A 226 13.55 -1.18 -10.18
N PHE A 227 13.64 -0.21 -9.27
CA PHE A 227 12.61 0.82 -9.01
C PHE A 227 13.02 2.24 -9.43
N GLU A 228 14.10 2.38 -10.22
CA GLU A 228 14.74 3.67 -10.48
C GLU A 228 13.77 4.70 -11.08
N SER A 229 12.99 4.29 -12.08
CA SER A 229 12.00 5.14 -12.75
C SER A 229 10.96 5.68 -11.78
N GLU A 230 10.42 4.82 -10.92
CA GLU A 230 9.36 5.14 -9.97
C GLU A 230 9.87 6.06 -8.87
N ILE A 231 11.04 5.75 -8.33
CA ILE A 231 11.70 6.56 -7.32
C ILE A 231 11.97 7.95 -7.90
N SER A 232 12.51 8.02 -9.12
CA SER A 232 12.74 9.28 -9.82
C SER A 232 11.45 10.08 -10.03
N GLN A 233 10.35 9.43 -10.44
CA GLN A 233 9.06 10.10 -10.58
C GLN A 233 8.49 10.60 -9.24
N ARG A 234 8.61 9.79 -8.17
CA ARG A 234 8.15 10.16 -6.82
C ARG A 234 8.95 11.34 -6.28
N ILE A 235 10.26 11.37 -6.50
CA ILE A 235 11.14 12.49 -6.15
C ILE A 235 10.75 13.75 -6.93
N LYS A 236 10.62 13.67 -8.27
CA LYS A 236 10.19 14.82 -9.11
C LYS A 236 8.85 15.40 -8.66
N LYS A 237 7.86 14.55 -8.36
CA LYS A 237 6.55 15.00 -7.84
C LYS A 237 6.67 15.68 -6.48
N THR A 238 7.57 15.21 -5.62
CA THR A 238 7.81 15.79 -4.30
C THR A 238 8.52 17.14 -4.42
N GLN A 239 9.54 17.23 -5.28
CA GLN A 239 10.26 18.47 -5.56
C GLN A 239 9.30 19.52 -6.13
N LYS A 240 8.51 19.18 -7.15
CA LYS A 240 7.52 20.10 -7.73
C LYS A 240 6.54 20.66 -6.69
N LYS A 241 6.10 19.83 -5.73
CA LYS A 241 5.23 20.31 -4.63
C LYS A 241 5.96 21.26 -3.69
N ARG A 242 7.23 20.97 -3.40
CA ARG A 242 8.08 21.82 -2.58
C ARG A 242 8.34 23.16 -3.28
N ASP A 243 8.66 23.16 -4.56
CA ASP A 243 8.89 24.37 -5.35
C ASP A 243 7.64 25.27 -5.36
N ILE A 244 6.45 24.67 -5.57
CA ILE A 244 5.17 25.39 -5.50
C ILE A 244 4.95 25.97 -4.09
N TRP A 245 5.29 25.21 -3.04
CA TRP A 245 5.14 25.67 -1.66
C TRP A 245 6.09 26.82 -1.33
N GLU A 246 7.35 26.73 -1.73
CA GLU A 246 8.36 27.76 -1.55
C GLU A 246 7.99 29.03 -2.34
N TYR A 247 7.51 28.89 -3.58
CA TYR A 247 6.95 29.99 -4.37
C TYR A 247 5.76 30.67 -3.68
N LYS A 248 4.86 29.89 -3.06
CA LYS A 248 3.74 30.46 -2.30
C LYS A 248 4.20 31.18 -1.04
N ILE A 249 5.25 30.71 -0.36
CA ILE A 249 5.86 31.41 0.77
C ILE A 249 6.48 32.73 0.33
N SER A 250 7.15 32.76 -0.84
CA SER A 250 7.75 34.01 -1.35
C SER A 250 6.69 35.04 -1.76
N LEU A 251 5.55 34.62 -2.29
CA LEU A 251 4.43 35.50 -2.62
C LEU A 251 3.65 35.97 -1.38
N TYR A 252 3.44 35.07 -0.42
CA TYR A 252 2.55 35.30 0.71
C TYR A 252 3.29 35.00 2.02
N LYS A 253 3.76 36.07 2.69
CA LYS A 253 4.53 35.99 3.96
C LYS A 253 3.88 35.16 5.07
N ASN A 254 2.55 35.01 5.03
CA ASN A 254 1.75 34.27 6.00
C ASN A 254 1.15 32.97 5.41
N HIS A 255 1.68 32.47 4.28
CA HIS A 255 1.30 31.16 3.75
C HIS A 255 1.56 30.05 4.76
N GLY A 256 0.59 29.16 4.95
CA GLY A 256 0.71 28.00 5.85
C GLY A 256 0.77 28.32 7.35
N LYS A 257 0.90 29.60 7.75
CA LYS A 257 0.91 29.99 9.16
C LYS A 257 -0.51 29.91 9.76
N PRO A 258 -0.67 29.50 11.03
CA PRO A 258 -1.96 29.55 11.73
C PRO A 258 -2.56 30.96 11.71
N TRP A 259 -3.89 31.07 11.72
CA TRP A 259 -4.59 32.36 11.82
C TRP A 259 -4.58 32.83 13.27
N THR A 260 -4.07 34.04 13.51
CA THR A 260 -4.12 34.67 14.84
C THR A 260 -5.42 35.44 15.04
N LEU A 261 -5.87 35.64 16.29
CA LEU A 261 -7.06 36.45 16.59
C LEU A 261 -6.96 37.87 16.00
N LYS A 262 -5.76 38.46 16.01
CA LYS A 262 -5.50 39.77 15.40
C LYS A 262 -5.70 39.77 13.89
N GLU A 263 -5.24 38.73 13.18
CA GLU A 263 -5.49 38.59 11.74
C GLU A 263 -6.97 38.33 11.45
N MET A 264 -7.66 37.60 12.32
CA MET A 264 -9.09 37.32 12.19
C MET A 264 -9.93 38.59 12.33
N GLU A 265 -9.60 39.46 13.28
CA GLU A 265 -10.29 40.76 13.42
C GLU A 265 -9.99 41.67 12.23
N LYS A 266 -8.73 41.72 11.78
CA LYS A 266 -8.37 42.45 10.56
C LYS A 266 -9.13 41.93 9.33
N LEU A 267 -9.28 40.61 9.18
CA LEU A 267 -10.06 40.00 8.12
C LEU A 267 -11.52 40.43 8.18
N ARG A 268 -12.13 40.39 9.38
CA ARG A 268 -13.52 40.82 9.61
C ARG A 268 -13.72 42.28 9.20
N VAL A 269 -12.90 43.18 9.73
CA VAL A 269 -12.94 44.61 9.44
C VAL A 269 -12.81 44.87 7.94
N MET A 270 -11.82 44.28 7.26
CA MET A 270 -11.64 44.48 5.82
C MET A 270 -12.83 43.94 5.00
N LEU A 271 -13.43 42.83 5.42
CA LEU A 271 -14.56 42.23 4.73
C LEU A 271 -15.87 43.02 4.92
N VAL A 272 -16.14 43.47 6.15
CA VAL A 272 -17.44 44.04 6.54
C VAL A 272 -17.43 45.55 6.45
N ASP A 273 -16.41 46.19 7.00
CA ASP A 273 -16.37 47.65 7.15
C ASP A 273 -15.80 48.31 5.88
N PHE A 274 -14.95 47.60 5.14
CA PHE A 274 -14.32 48.07 3.90
C PHE A 274 -14.80 47.33 2.64
N GLU A 275 -15.69 46.33 2.78
CA GLU A 275 -16.26 45.54 1.67
C GLU A 275 -15.22 44.96 0.69
N MET A 276 -14.01 44.67 1.18
CA MET A 276 -12.90 44.24 0.33
C MET A 276 -13.05 42.80 -0.15
N SER A 277 -12.61 42.56 -1.39
CA SER A 277 -12.51 41.21 -1.94
C SER A 277 -11.34 40.42 -1.36
N PRO A 278 -11.37 39.07 -1.40
CA PRO A 278 -10.25 38.24 -0.95
C PRO A 278 -8.91 38.52 -1.65
N THR A 279 -8.95 39.06 -2.88
CA THR A 279 -7.75 39.45 -3.63
C THR A 279 -7.14 40.72 -3.04
N GLU A 280 -7.95 41.71 -2.69
CA GLU A 280 -7.45 42.95 -2.08
C GLU A 280 -6.96 42.68 -0.65
N ILE A 281 -7.70 41.87 0.13
CA ILE A 281 -7.33 41.50 1.51
C ILE A 281 -5.98 40.76 1.54
N SER A 282 -5.63 40.02 0.48
CA SER A 282 -4.38 39.27 0.36
C SER A 282 -3.16 40.15 0.57
N ASP A 283 -3.15 41.37 0.04
CA ASP A 283 -2.01 42.28 0.11
C ASP A 283 -1.75 42.75 1.55
N TYR A 284 -2.80 42.91 2.34
CA TYR A 284 -2.71 43.35 3.73
C TYR A 284 -2.36 42.21 4.69
N LEU A 285 -3.02 41.06 4.53
CA LEU A 285 -2.80 39.90 5.40
C LEU A 285 -1.60 39.05 4.96
N GLY A 286 -1.08 39.24 3.75
CA GLY A 286 0.00 38.45 3.18
C GLY A 286 -0.36 36.97 3.08
N ARG A 287 -1.63 36.67 2.76
CA ARG A 287 -2.19 35.32 2.66
C ARG A 287 -2.83 35.14 1.30
N GLU A 288 -2.68 33.95 0.72
CA GLU A 288 -3.27 33.62 -0.58
C GLU A 288 -4.80 33.92 -0.61
N PRO A 289 -5.34 34.58 -1.66
CA PRO A 289 -6.76 34.92 -1.75
C PRO A 289 -7.71 33.73 -1.54
N ARG A 290 -7.30 32.54 -2.00
CA ARG A 290 -8.03 31.29 -1.80
C ARG A 290 -8.09 30.88 -0.32
N SER A 291 -7.02 31.10 0.43
CA SER A 291 -6.97 30.84 1.88
C SER A 291 -7.91 31.78 2.63
N ILE A 292 -7.93 33.07 2.25
CA ILE A 292 -8.84 34.08 2.79
C ILE A 292 -10.30 33.70 2.51
N SER A 293 -10.63 33.42 1.25
CA SER A 293 -11.98 33.01 0.83
C SER A 293 -12.47 31.79 1.62
N LYS A 294 -11.61 30.78 1.76
CA LYS A 294 -11.93 29.59 2.56
C LYS A 294 -12.19 29.94 4.01
N LYS A 295 -11.39 30.83 4.60
CA LYS A 295 -11.53 31.20 6.01
C LYS A 295 -12.83 31.97 6.28
N ILE A 296 -13.23 32.85 5.36
CA ILE A 296 -14.53 33.54 5.39
C ILE A 296 -15.67 32.52 5.41
N ILE A 297 -15.68 31.60 4.44
CA ILE A 297 -16.72 30.55 4.33
C ILE A 297 -16.78 29.67 5.60
N GLU A 298 -15.62 29.29 6.14
CA GLU A 298 -15.56 28.49 7.37
C GLU A 298 -16.17 29.24 8.56
N ASN A 299 -15.81 30.51 8.77
CA ASN A 299 -16.30 31.29 9.90
C ASN A 299 -17.78 31.64 9.76
N ASP A 300 -18.24 31.99 8.55
CA ASP A 300 -19.65 32.24 8.23
C ASP A 300 -20.49 31.02 8.61
N LYS A 301 -20.02 29.83 8.24
CA LYS A 301 -20.71 28.58 8.56
C LYS A 301 -20.69 28.25 10.05
N ILE A 302 -19.53 28.36 10.71
CA ILE A 302 -19.36 27.94 12.11
C ILE A 302 -20.15 28.86 13.06
N THR A 303 -20.12 30.17 12.81
CA THR A 303 -20.74 31.16 13.70
C THR A 303 -22.14 31.56 13.25
N ASN A 304 -22.65 30.97 12.17
CA ASN A 304 -23.87 31.41 11.49
C ASN A 304 -23.85 32.91 11.20
N ASN A 305 -22.78 33.37 10.55
CA ASN A 305 -22.45 34.76 10.20
C ASN A 305 -22.18 35.72 11.38
N LYS A 306 -22.30 35.30 12.64
CA LYS A 306 -22.12 36.19 13.80
C LYS A 306 -20.72 36.77 13.95
N TRP A 307 -19.69 36.07 13.46
CA TRP A 307 -18.31 36.58 13.52
C TRP A 307 -18.12 37.89 12.75
N ARG A 308 -19.03 38.24 11.84
CA ARG A 308 -19.03 39.50 11.08
C ARG A 308 -19.28 40.71 11.98
N GLU A 309 -19.96 40.51 13.11
CA GLU A 309 -20.23 41.55 14.11
C GLU A 309 -19.02 41.75 15.05
N SER A 310 -18.33 40.68 15.44
CA SER A 310 -17.16 40.70 16.33
C SER A 310 -16.42 39.36 16.34
N VAL A 311 -15.09 39.36 16.52
CA VAL A 311 -14.31 38.11 16.71
C VAL A 311 -14.57 37.40 18.05
N GLY A 312 -15.30 37.99 18.98
CA GLY A 312 -15.68 37.34 20.25
C GLY A 312 -16.56 36.08 20.09
N TRP A 313 -17.01 35.79 18.87
CA TRP A 313 -17.82 34.63 18.50
C TRP A 313 -17.02 33.44 17.94
N LEU A 314 -15.68 33.53 17.89
CA LEU A 314 -14.76 32.52 17.33
C LEU A 314 -14.01 31.73 18.41
#